data_AF-A0AAW9QWK7-F1
#
_entry.id   AF-A0AAW9QWK7-F1
#
_cell.length_a   1.000
_cell.length_b   1.000
_cell.length_c   1.000
_cell.angle_alpha   90.00
_cell.angle_beta   90.00
_cell.angle_gamma   90.00
#
_symmetry.space_group_name_H-M   'P 1'
#
loop_
_entity.id
_entity.type
_entity.pdbx_description
1 polymer ?
#
loop_
_entity_poly.entity_id
_entity_poly.type
_entity_poly.pdbx_seq_one_letter_code
_entity_poly.pdbx_strand_id
1 'polypeptide(L)'
;MKNFLISFEIIQDTLLNRRTVEYTDPLWELLRSGKIKGYLTEKGRDNIHSTLIFLCGDEAAETVMEQQIVNLLEICPVDESTIHKASAYFLSLEYAIEVVCAKERKLEAIVTSYPERFSGIDFPVFSPDELLYLCDAGKFAVSPDMAEIKNELEKNYYLPSAEIKNELEKNYYLPSNVQLELFSPDLFPVSKDEFPITYNIRNKCDTVLKVLEIIRTQGTRGISYHNLMISIKLPRKTIESILSDLTHFGLVSVQNEQIYMLSYFLNYDRNHIADYIASILKKHIRTQNISRQTKPNKVYDKTDVRDLAYPERNESAKHYFSRMLSWLYFTGLLEEYSRDQVIRPLKQGKQKGKLKHKTQAKQLEIPNLY
;
A
#
# COMPACT_ATOMS: atom_id res chain seq x y z
N MET A 1 -23.75 15.26 -15.55
CA MET A 1 -22.56 14.76 -14.82
C MET A 1 -22.22 15.80 -13.76
N LYS A 2 -22.08 15.38 -12.51
CA LYS A 2 -21.83 16.27 -11.36
C LYS A 2 -20.32 16.42 -11.15
N ASN A 3 -19.86 17.60 -10.76
CA ASN A 3 -18.44 17.92 -10.65
C ASN A 3 -18.05 18.12 -9.19
N PHE A 4 -16.97 17.46 -8.77
CA PHE A 4 -16.52 17.51 -7.38
C PHE A 4 -15.03 17.81 -7.33
N LEU A 5 -14.63 18.62 -6.36
CA LEU A 5 -13.22 18.74 -6.01
C LEU A 5 -12.86 17.62 -5.05
N ILE A 6 -11.93 16.76 -5.46
CA ILE A 6 -11.39 15.69 -4.63
C ILE A 6 -10.18 16.25 -3.90
N SER A 7 -10.27 16.35 -2.58
CA SER A 7 -9.18 16.87 -1.76
C SER A 7 -7.96 15.98 -1.85
N PHE A 8 -6.77 16.59 -1.87
CA PHE A 8 -5.51 15.86 -2.01
C PHE A 8 -5.28 14.84 -0.88
N GLU A 9 -5.89 15.06 0.30
CA GLU A 9 -5.80 14.18 1.45
C GLU A 9 -6.45 12.83 1.22
N ILE A 10 -7.54 12.74 0.44
CA ILE A 10 -8.13 11.44 0.10
C ILE A 10 -7.12 10.58 -0.66
N ILE A 11 -6.41 11.20 -1.60
CA ILE A 11 -5.41 10.54 -2.42
C ILE A 11 -4.19 10.17 -1.57
N GLN A 12 -3.72 11.07 -0.71
CA GLN A 12 -2.63 10.78 0.23
C GLN A 12 -2.97 9.70 1.24
N ASP A 13 -4.19 9.70 1.80
CA ASP A 13 -4.64 8.68 2.73
C ASP A 13 -4.68 7.31 2.05
N THR A 14 -5.11 7.26 0.78
CA THR A 14 -5.03 6.06 -0.06
C THR A 14 -3.58 5.60 -0.24
N LEU A 15 -2.69 6.51 -0.68
CA LEU A 15 -1.27 6.22 -0.93
C LEU A 15 -0.52 5.76 0.33
N LEU A 16 -0.82 6.37 1.47
CA LEU A 16 -0.18 6.10 2.74
C LEU A 16 -0.92 5.03 3.56
N ASN A 17 -2.00 4.46 3.00
CA ASN A 17 -2.85 3.46 3.65
C ASN A 17 -3.27 3.90 5.06
N ARG A 18 -3.63 5.18 5.22
CA ARG A 18 -4.18 5.75 6.46
C ARG A 18 -5.66 5.38 6.58
N ARG A 19 -6.20 5.49 7.80
CA ARG A 19 -7.50 5.07 8.41
C ARG A 19 -8.79 4.89 7.56
N THR A 20 -8.78 5.08 6.25
CA THR A 20 -9.91 5.45 5.42
C THR A 20 -9.93 4.74 4.05
N VAL A 21 -9.60 3.44 4.02
CA VAL A 21 -9.46 2.64 2.79
C VAL A 21 -10.78 1.98 2.35
N GLU A 22 -11.83 2.03 3.17
CA GLU A 22 -13.09 1.34 2.85
C GLU A 22 -13.91 2.05 1.76
N TYR A 23 -13.78 3.38 1.64
CA TYR A 23 -14.48 4.20 0.65
C TYR A 23 -13.66 4.55 -0.60
N THR A 24 -12.37 4.20 -0.63
CA THR A 24 -11.48 4.59 -1.73
C THR A 24 -11.90 3.90 -3.03
N ASP A 25 -12.17 2.59 -2.99
CA ASP A 25 -12.52 1.84 -4.20
C ASP A 25 -13.85 2.32 -4.81
N PRO A 26 -14.95 2.49 -4.04
CA PRO A 26 -16.19 3.01 -4.58
C PRO A 26 -16.06 4.44 -5.14
N LEU A 27 -15.31 5.32 -4.48
CA LEU A 27 -15.09 6.70 -4.95
C LEU A 27 -14.32 6.71 -6.28
N TRP A 28 -13.25 5.92 -6.40
CA TRP A 28 -12.50 5.79 -7.64
C TRP A 28 -13.35 5.20 -8.77
N GLU A 29 -14.26 4.28 -8.48
CA GLU A 29 -15.18 3.73 -9.48
C GLU A 29 -16.17 4.79 -9.99
N LEU A 30 -16.71 5.65 -9.12
CA LEU A 30 -17.56 6.76 -9.55
C LEU A 30 -16.83 7.69 -10.54
N LEU A 31 -15.53 7.91 -10.34
CA LEU A 31 -14.68 8.71 -11.23
C LEU A 31 -14.43 8.00 -12.56
N ARG A 32 -14.02 6.72 -12.54
CA ARG A 32 -13.70 5.95 -13.76
C ARG A 32 -14.90 5.67 -14.64
N SER A 33 -16.04 5.34 -14.02
CA SER A 33 -17.31 5.12 -14.73
C SER A 33 -17.90 6.41 -15.31
N GLY A 34 -17.35 7.58 -14.95
CA GLY A 34 -17.87 8.88 -15.37
C GLY A 34 -19.21 9.26 -14.71
N LYS A 35 -19.62 8.53 -13.65
CA LYS A 35 -20.80 8.89 -12.83
C LYS A 35 -20.61 10.26 -12.19
N ILE A 36 -19.38 10.57 -11.78
CA ILE A 36 -18.97 11.91 -11.35
C ILE A 36 -17.72 12.35 -12.12
N LYS A 37 -17.51 13.67 -12.19
CA LYS A 37 -16.26 14.25 -12.69
C LYS A 37 -15.45 14.80 -11.52
N GLY A 38 -14.20 14.36 -11.39
CA GLY A 38 -13.31 14.81 -10.32
C GLY A 38 -12.38 15.93 -10.76
N TYR A 39 -12.08 16.81 -9.82
CA TYR A 39 -11.14 17.91 -9.94
C TYR A 39 -10.12 17.83 -8.80
N LEU A 40 -8.88 18.27 -9.06
CA LEU A 40 -7.82 18.36 -8.06
C LEU A 40 -7.11 19.69 -8.22
N THR A 41 -6.72 20.37 -7.14
CA THR A 41 -5.95 21.61 -7.27
C THR A 41 -4.52 21.31 -7.70
N GLU A 42 -3.89 22.22 -8.45
CA GLU A 42 -2.48 22.12 -8.82
C GLU A 42 -1.60 21.97 -7.56
N LYS A 43 -1.90 22.75 -6.52
CA LYS A 43 -1.23 22.63 -5.22
C LYS A 43 -1.43 21.24 -4.58
N GLY A 44 -2.63 20.67 -4.71
CA GLY A 44 -2.92 19.31 -4.26
C GLY A 44 -2.12 18.25 -5.04
N ARG A 45 -2.01 18.40 -6.36
CA ARG A 45 -1.15 17.59 -7.23
C ARG A 45 0.30 17.65 -6.75
N ASP A 46 0.85 18.83 -6.48
CA ASP A 46 2.24 18.98 -6.02
C ASP A 46 2.49 18.28 -4.67
N ASN A 47 1.52 18.37 -3.75
CA ASN A 47 1.60 17.70 -2.45
C ASN A 47 1.58 16.18 -2.59
N ILE A 48 0.75 15.64 -3.49
CA ILE A 48 0.72 14.21 -3.79
C ILE A 48 2.02 13.78 -4.46
N HIS A 49 2.48 14.53 -5.46
CA HIS A 49 3.73 14.24 -6.16
C HIS A 49 4.92 14.20 -5.20
N SER A 50 5.03 15.18 -4.30
CA SER A 50 6.07 15.20 -3.25
C SER A 50 6.00 13.97 -2.33
N THR A 51 4.79 13.51 -2.02
CA THR A 51 4.58 12.28 -1.23
C THR A 51 5.03 11.05 -2.01
N LEU A 52 4.70 10.97 -3.30
CA LEU A 52 5.11 9.87 -4.18
C LEU A 52 6.65 9.85 -4.35
N ILE A 53 7.30 10.98 -4.58
CA ILE A 53 8.77 11.06 -4.66
C ILE A 53 9.41 10.46 -3.41
N PHE A 54 8.88 10.79 -2.23
CA PHE A 54 9.37 10.25 -0.97
C PHE A 54 9.17 8.73 -0.85
N LEU A 55 8.06 8.20 -1.38
CA LEU A 55 7.70 6.78 -1.26
C LEU A 55 8.40 5.88 -2.30
N CYS A 56 8.50 6.32 -3.56
CA CYS A 56 8.94 5.49 -4.67
C CYS A 56 10.03 6.12 -5.55
N GLY A 57 10.45 7.35 -5.29
CA GLY A 57 11.43 8.08 -6.11
C GLY A 57 10.79 8.83 -7.28
N ASP A 58 11.56 9.74 -7.88
CA ASP A 58 11.08 10.78 -8.82
C ASP A 58 10.41 10.22 -10.08
N GLU A 59 11.09 9.31 -10.81
CA GLU A 59 10.57 8.75 -12.06
C GLU A 59 9.31 7.89 -11.86
N ALA A 60 9.28 7.13 -10.77
CA ALA A 60 8.12 6.33 -10.38
C ALA A 60 6.96 7.22 -9.95
N ALA A 61 7.24 8.31 -9.24
CA ALA A 61 6.25 9.29 -8.81
C ALA A 61 5.57 9.96 -10.00
N GLU A 62 6.34 10.40 -11.00
CA GLU A 62 5.80 11.01 -12.21
C GLU A 62 4.91 10.02 -12.98
N THR A 63 5.35 8.76 -13.09
CA THR A 63 4.57 7.72 -13.75
C THR A 63 3.22 7.50 -13.06
N VAL A 64 3.20 7.37 -11.73
CA VAL A 64 1.95 7.20 -10.97
C VAL A 64 1.08 8.43 -11.08
N MET A 65 1.65 9.62 -10.95
CA MET A 65 0.93 10.88 -11.01
C MET A 65 0.18 11.02 -12.35
N GLU A 66 0.89 10.85 -13.46
CA GLU A 66 0.32 11.00 -14.80
C GLU A 66 -0.66 9.87 -15.14
N GLN A 67 -0.28 8.62 -14.89
CA GLN A 67 -1.10 7.48 -15.34
C GLN A 67 -2.38 7.29 -14.53
N GLN A 68 -2.37 7.66 -13.25
CA GLN A 68 -3.42 7.23 -12.32
C GLN A 68 -4.21 8.36 -11.69
N ILE A 69 -3.60 9.54 -11.56
CA ILE A 69 -4.24 10.66 -10.87
C ILE A 69 -4.67 11.70 -11.90
N VAL A 70 -3.74 12.23 -12.70
CA VAL A 70 -4.03 13.27 -13.70
C VAL A 70 -4.98 12.76 -14.80
N ASN A 71 -4.90 11.49 -15.18
CA ASN A 71 -5.83 10.90 -16.15
C ASN A 71 -7.28 10.81 -15.67
N LEU A 72 -7.52 10.81 -14.35
CA LEU A 72 -8.86 10.68 -13.76
C LEU A 72 -9.43 12.01 -13.24
N LEU A 73 -8.57 13.00 -12.99
CA LEU A 73 -8.94 14.26 -12.35
C LEU A 73 -8.50 15.45 -13.20
N GLU A 74 -9.40 16.41 -13.39
CA GLU A 74 -9.04 17.67 -14.04
C GLU A 74 -8.28 18.57 -13.04
N ILE A 75 -7.10 19.06 -13.43
CA ILE A 75 -6.31 19.93 -12.56
C ILE A 75 -6.84 21.37 -12.62
N CYS A 76 -7.18 21.92 -11.45
CA CYS A 76 -7.47 23.33 -11.28
C CYS A 76 -6.14 24.11 -11.17
N PRO A 77 -5.84 25.01 -12.11
CA PRO A 77 -4.62 25.83 -12.05
C PRO A 77 -4.70 26.76 -10.83
N VAL A 78 -3.56 27.03 -10.21
CA VAL A 78 -3.47 27.91 -9.05
C VAL A 78 -2.51 29.05 -9.38
N ASP A 79 -3.07 30.25 -9.58
CA ASP A 79 -2.31 31.47 -9.85
C ASP A 79 -2.26 32.41 -8.64
N GLU A 80 -1.58 33.55 -8.79
CA GLU A 80 -1.46 34.55 -7.74
C GLU A 80 -2.85 35.09 -7.30
N SER A 81 -3.81 35.20 -8.23
CA SER A 81 -5.17 35.64 -7.91
C SER A 81 -5.87 34.62 -7.00
N THR A 82 -5.70 33.34 -7.30
CA THR A 82 -6.24 32.22 -6.51
C THR A 82 -5.67 32.26 -5.09
N ILE A 83 -4.35 32.40 -4.96
CA ILE A 83 -3.66 32.51 -3.66
C ILE A 83 -4.14 33.74 -2.89
N HIS A 84 -4.28 34.88 -3.55
CA HIS A 84 -4.76 36.11 -2.92
C HIS A 84 -6.18 35.93 -2.37
N LYS A 85 -7.10 35.34 -3.14
CA LYS A 85 -8.46 35.01 -2.68
C LYS A 85 -8.45 33.99 -1.54
N ALA A 86 -7.56 33.00 -1.60
CA ALA A 86 -7.41 31.98 -0.56
C ALA A 86 -7.00 32.60 0.78
N SER A 87 -6.19 33.66 0.78
CA SER A 87 -5.75 34.35 2.00
C SER A 87 -6.89 34.98 2.83
N ALA A 88 -8.08 35.15 2.25
CA ALA A 88 -9.25 35.67 2.96
C ALA A 88 -9.94 34.62 3.86
N TYR A 89 -9.57 33.34 3.76
CA TYR A 89 -10.16 32.27 4.55
C TYR A 89 -9.33 31.97 5.79
N PHE A 90 -10.00 31.67 6.91
CA PHE A 90 -9.34 31.17 8.12
C PHE A 90 -9.13 29.65 8.06
N LEU A 91 -8.41 29.21 7.02
CA LEU A 91 -8.06 27.81 6.75
C LEU A 91 -6.55 27.71 6.49
N SER A 92 -6.01 26.49 6.42
CA SER A 92 -4.69 26.32 5.81
C SER A 92 -4.74 26.76 4.35
N LEU A 93 -3.60 27.18 3.81
CA LEU A 93 -3.52 27.70 2.44
C LEU A 93 -4.04 26.66 1.43
N GLU A 94 -3.72 25.38 1.62
CA GLU A 94 -4.14 24.28 0.76
C GLU A 94 -5.66 24.17 0.69
N TYR A 95 -6.34 24.15 1.84
CA TYR A 95 -7.81 24.07 1.87
C TYR A 95 -8.48 25.34 1.38
N ALA A 96 -7.91 26.50 1.69
CA ALA A 96 -8.42 27.76 1.17
C ALA A 96 -8.35 27.79 -0.36
N ILE A 97 -7.27 27.28 -0.96
CA ILE A 97 -7.14 27.11 -2.41
C ILE A 97 -8.21 26.14 -2.94
N GLU A 98 -8.46 25.02 -2.27
CA GLU A 98 -9.54 24.09 -2.64
C GLU A 98 -10.91 24.77 -2.67
N VAL A 99 -11.22 25.60 -1.65
CA VAL A 99 -12.48 26.38 -1.61
C VAL A 99 -12.56 27.39 -2.77
N VAL A 100 -11.49 28.14 -3.03
CA VAL A 100 -11.46 29.11 -4.14
C VAL A 100 -11.65 28.41 -5.48
N CYS A 101 -10.86 27.37 -5.75
CA CYS A 101 -10.96 26.60 -7.00
C CYS A 101 -12.36 26.01 -7.19
N ALA A 102 -12.95 25.43 -6.14
CA ALA A 102 -14.28 24.84 -6.22
C ALA A 102 -15.36 25.88 -6.53
N LYS A 103 -15.30 27.06 -5.88
CA LYS A 103 -16.24 28.16 -6.12
C LYS A 103 -16.11 28.74 -7.53
N GLU A 104 -14.89 29.01 -7.98
CA GLU A 104 -14.66 29.63 -9.30
C GLU A 104 -15.03 28.71 -10.46
N ARG A 105 -14.77 27.40 -10.29
CA ARG A 105 -15.18 26.37 -11.25
C ARG A 105 -16.64 25.98 -11.12
N LYS A 106 -17.38 26.54 -10.15
CA LYS A 106 -18.80 26.26 -9.87
C LYS A 106 -19.06 24.76 -9.66
N LEU A 107 -18.16 24.12 -8.92
CA LEU A 107 -18.28 22.71 -8.56
C LEU A 107 -19.40 22.52 -7.51
N GLU A 108 -19.86 21.29 -7.36
CA GLU A 108 -21.00 20.98 -6.52
C GLU A 108 -20.63 20.82 -5.05
N ALA A 109 -19.45 20.27 -4.76
CA ALA A 109 -18.90 20.17 -3.42
C ALA A 109 -17.39 19.90 -3.45
N ILE A 110 -16.77 20.05 -2.28
CA ILE A 110 -15.46 19.47 -1.97
C ILE A 110 -15.68 18.12 -1.28
N VAL A 111 -14.90 17.12 -1.66
CA VAL A 111 -14.90 15.79 -1.06
C VAL A 111 -13.59 15.61 -0.31
N THR A 112 -13.64 15.36 1.00
CA THR A 112 -12.44 15.25 1.85
C THR A 112 -12.59 14.22 2.95
N SER A 113 -11.50 13.58 3.37
CA SER A 113 -11.46 12.73 4.57
C SER A 113 -11.71 13.54 5.87
N TYR A 114 -11.58 14.86 5.83
CA TYR A 114 -11.59 15.74 7.01
C TYR A 114 -12.56 16.93 6.85
N PRO A 115 -13.87 16.70 6.67
CA PRO A 115 -14.86 17.76 6.40
C PRO A 115 -14.92 18.82 7.51
N GLU A 116 -14.59 18.45 8.76
CA GLU A 116 -14.52 19.36 9.90
C GLU A 116 -13.49 20.49 9.72
N ARG A 117 -12.44 20.28 8.90
CA ARG A 117 -11.44 21.30 8.59
C ARG A 117 -12.00 22.45 7.76
N PHE A 118 -13.19 22.28 7.17
CA PHE A 118 -13.89 23.30 6.40
C PHE A 118 -15.05 23.94 7.18
N SER A 119 -15.06 23.80 8.51
CA SER A 119 -16.09 24.41 9.35
C SER A 119 -16.18 25.93 9.15
N GLY A 120 -17.39 26.44 8.97
CA GLY A 120 -17.66 27.87 8.76
C GLY A 120 -17.50 28.35 7.31
N ILE A 121 -17.20 27.45 6.38
CA ILE A 121 -17.18 27.77 4.96
C ILE A 121 -18.60 27.67 4.38
N ASP A 122 -19.02 28.74 3.71
CA ASP A 122 -20.24 28.74 2.90
C ASP A 122 -19.97 28.10 1.53
N PHE A 123 -19.80 26.77 1.54
CA PHE A 123 -19.68 25.91 0.38
C PHE A 123 -19.93 24.45 0.79
N PRO A 124 -20.59 23.61 -0.03
CA PRO A 124 -20.83 22.21 0.32
C PRO A 124 -19.51 21.42 0.45
N VAL A 125 -19.37 20.68 1.54
CA VAL A 125 -18.25 19.78 1.81
C VAL A 125 -18.79 18.45 2.30
N PHE A 126 -18.35 17.36 1.67
CA PHE A 126 -18.76 16.00 1.96
C PHE A 126 -17.55 15.14 2.31
N SER A 127 -17.77 14.18 3.20
CA SER A 127 -16.93 12.98 3.27
C SER A 127 -17.20 12.06 2.06
N PRO A 128 -16.28 11.14 1.73
CA PRO A 128 -16.51 10.14 0.71
C PRO A 128 -17.77 9.31 0.95
N ASP A 129 -18.06 8.91 2.19
CA ASP A 129 -19.26 8.15 2.53
C ASP A 129 -20.55 8.93 2.29
N GLU A 130 -20.57 10.22 2.65
CA GLU A 130 -21.70 11.11 2.36
C GLU A 130 -21.91 11.25 0.84
N LEU A 131 -20.84 11.37 0.05
CA LEU A 131 -20.95 11.43 -1.41
C LEU A 131 -21.50 10.11 -1.99
N LEU A 132 -21.00 8.97 -1.52
CA LEU A 132 -21.44 7.65 -1.99
C LEU A 132 -22.92 7.44 -1.70
N TYR A 133 -23.37 7.80 -0.49
CA TYR A 133 -24.78 7.76 -0.11
C TYR A 133 -25.63 8.66 -1.02
N LEU A 134 -25.20 9.90 -1.29
CA LEU A 134 -25.92 10.83 -2.17
C LEU A 134 -26.04 10.30 -3.61
N CYS A 135 -24.99 9.65 -4.11
CA CYS A 135 -24.97 9.00 -5.42
C CYS A 135 -25.98 7.85 -5.49
N ASP A 136 -25.94 6.93 -4.53
CA ASP A 136 -26.81 5.75 -4.53
C ASP A 136 -28.29 6.11 -4.26
N ALA A 137 -28.55 7.09 -3.41
CA ALA A 137 -29.91 7.54 -3.13
C ALA A 137 -30.50 8.41 -4.27
N GLY A 138 -29.69 8.80 -5.26
CA GLY A 138 -30.09 9.78 -6.28
C GLY A 138 -30.45 11.15 -5.70
N LYS A 139 -30.04 11.44 -4.45
CA LYS A 139 -30.48 12.57 -3.63
C LYS A 139 -29.63 13.83 -3.82
N PHE A 140 -29.08 14.09 -5.01
CA PHE A 140 -28.43 15.38 -5.33
C PHE A 140 -29.46 16.50 -5.57
N ALA A 141 -30.40 16.67 -4.65
CA ALA A 141 -31.26 17.84 -4.61
C ALA A 141 -30.46 19.06 -4.11
N VAL A 142 -30.89 20.26 -4.49
CA VAL A 142 -30.26 21.52 -4.09
C VAL A 142 -30.45 21.66 -2.56
N SER A 143 -29.39 21.40 -1.79
CA SER A 143 -29.36 21.33 -0.32
C SER A 143 -29.91 20.04 0.29
N PRO A 144 -29.13 18.94 0.32
CA PRO A 144 -29.46 17.78 1.13
C PRO A 144 -29.53 18.17 2.61
N ASP A 145 -30.49 17.63 3.37
CA ASP A 145 -30.50 17.78 4.82
C ASP A 145 -29.37 16.95 5.42
N MET A 146 -28.25 17.61 5.75
CA MET A 146 -27.06 16.96 6.29
C MET A 146 -27.31 16.29 7.64
N ALA A 147 -28.32 16.72 8.41
CA ALA A 147 -28.67 16.07 9.66
C ALA A 147 -29.39 14.74 9.40
N GLU A 148 -30.22 14.65 8.36
CA GLU A 148 -30.84 13.40 7.91
C GLU A 148 -29.77 12.40 7.42
N ILE A 149 -28.84 12.85 6.57
CA ILE A 149 -27.78 12.00 6.01
C ILE A 149 -26.88 11.44 7.11
N LYS A 150 -26.40 12.30 8.03
CA LYS A 150 -25.54 11.83 9.13
C LYS A 150 -26.26 10.84 10.03
N ASN A 151 -27.53 11.09 10.33
CA ASN A 151 -28.34 10.19 11.15
C ASN A 151 -28.57 8.83 10.44
N GLU A 152 -28.73 8.81 9.12
CA GLU A 152 -28.82 7.56 8.36
C GLU A 152 -27.48 6.80 8.30
N LEU A 153 -26.35 7.50 8.11
CA LEU A 153 -25.00 6.91 8.11
C LEU A 153 -24.60 6.38 9.51
N GLU A 154 -24.99 7.07 10.58
CA GLU A 154 -24.73 6.61 11.96
C GLU A 154 -25.57 5.38 12.34
N LYS A 155 -26.79 5.25 11.78
CA LYS A 155 -27.67 4.10 12.02
C LYS A 155 -27.32 2.88 11.19
N ASN A 156 -26.85 3.11 9.97
CA ASN A 156 -26.49 2.05 9.03
C ASN A 156 -25.05 2.27 8.61
N TYR A 157 -24.12 1.41 9.05
CA TYR A 157 -22.78 1.34 8.46
C TYR A 157 -22.95 1.26 6.94
N TYR A 158 -22.68 2.36 6.26
CA TYR A 158 -22.99 2.47 4.85
C TYR A 158 -22.05 1.56 4.07
N LEU A 159 -22.63 0.52 3.48
CA LEU A 159 -21.97 -0.32 2.49
C LEU A 159 -22.54 0.11 1.13
N PRO A 160 -21.71 0.32 0.10
CA PRO A 160 -22.16 0.71 -1.24
C PRO A 160 -23.31 -0.16 -1.74
N SER A 161 -24.22 0.41 -2.53
CA SER A 161 -25.39 -0.30 -3.04
C SER A 161 -25.03 -1.61 -3.75
N ALA A 162 -25.97 -2.55 -3.79
CA ALA A 162 -25.81 -3.80 -4.53
C ALA A 162 -25.51 -3.57 -6.03
N GLU A 163 -25.85 -2.39 -6.56
CA GLU A 163 -25.60 -2.00 -7.94
C GLU A 163 -24.15 -1.51 -8.15
N ILE A 164 -23.60 -0.68 -7.25
CA ILE A 164 -22.16 -0.37 -7.22
C ILE A 164 -21.36 -1.65 -6.98
N LYS A 165 -21.80 -2.48 -6.04
CA LYS A 165 -21.17 -3.77 -5.76
C LYS A 165 -21.21 -4.71 -6.98
N ASN A 166 -22.34 -4.81 -7.67
CA ASN A 166 -22.46 -5.61 -8.89
C ASN A 166 -21.65 -5.03 -10.05
N GLU A 167 -21.54 -3.71 -10.22
CA GLU A 167 -20.65 -3.11 -11.23
C GLU A 167 -19.18 -3.37 -10.92
N LEU A 168 -18.76 -3.23 -9.66
CA LEU A 168 -17.44 -3.65 -9.21
C LEU A 168 -17.24 -5.14 -9.51
N GLU A 169 -18.25 -5.99 -9.28
CA GLU A 169 -18.17 -7.45 -9.51
C GLU A 169 -18.16 -7.84 -10.98
N LYS A 170 -18.86 -7.09 -11.82
CA LYS A 170 -19.04 -7.39 -13.25
C LYS A 170 -17.95 -6.80 -14.13
N ASN A 171 -17.38 -5.65 -13.74
CA ASN A 171 -16.31 -4.98 -14.49
C ASN A 171 -14.91 -5.31 -13.94
N TYR A 172 -14.77 -5.69 -12.67
CA TYR A 172 -13.44 -5.81 -12.04
C TYR A 172 -13.23 -6.98 -11.07
N TYR A 173 -14.26 -7.60 -10.48
CA TYR A 173 -14.07 -8.86 -9.73
C TYR A 173 -14.14 -10.10 -10.63
N LEU A 174 -13.18 -10.20 -11.54
CA LEU A 174 -12.44 -11.47 -11.72
C LEU A 174 -11.36 -11.51 -10.62
N PRO A 175 -10.97 -12.70 -10.13
CA PRO A 175 -10.55 -12.92 -8.74
C PRO A 175 -9.52 -11.89 -8.27
N SER A 176 -9.78 -11.20 -7.15
CA SER A 176 -8.85 -10.56 -6.21
C SER A 176 -7.69 -9.65 -6.71
N ASN A 177 -7.57 -9.35 -8.00
CA ASN A 177 -6.30 -8.84 -8.55
C ASN A 177 -6.34 -7.38 -9.00
N VAL A 178 -7.51 -6.74 -9.15
CA VAL A 178 -7.59 -5.40 -9.74
C VAL A 178 -7.45 -4.27 -8.71
N GLN A 179 -7.83 -4.50 -7.45
CA GLN A 179 -7.67 -3.50 -6.36
C GLN A 179 -6.22 -3.04 -6.19
N LEU A 180 -5.27 -3.84 -6.67
CA LEU A 180 -3.85 -3.62 -6.53
C LEU A 180 -3.18 -3.11 -7.78
N GLU A 181 -3.77 -3.13 -8.98
CA GLU A 181 -3.03 -2.71 -10.18
C GLU A 181 -2.63 -1.23 -10.11
N LEU A 182 -3.47 -0.32 -9.59
CA LEU A 182 -3.05 1.08 -9.42
C LEU A 182 -1.83 1.24 -8.48
N PHE A 183 -1.62 0.37 -7.50
CA PHE A 183 -0.47 0.50 -6.60
C PHE A 183 0.40 -0.76 -6.57
N SER A 184 0.36 -1.55 -7.65
CA SER A 184 1.07 -2.81 -7.73
C SER A 184 2.55 -2.52 -7.94
N PRO A 185 3.46 -3.18 -7.20
CA PRO A 185 4.90 -3.13 -7.45
C PRO A 185 5.27 -3.47 -8.90
N ASP A 186 4.39 -4.16 -9.63
CA ASP A 186 4.58 -4.60 -11.00
C ASP A 186 4.19 -3.54 -12.06
N LEU A 187 3.55 -2.42 -11.66
CA LEU A 187 3.14 -1.32 -12.56
C LEU A 187 4.04 -0.08 -12.51
N PHE A 188 5.10 -0.11 -11.70
CA PHE A 188 6.24 0.77 -11.87
C PHE A 188 7.05 0.25 -13.07
N PRO A 189 7.09 0.93 -14.23
CA PRO A 189 8.02 0.57 -15.28
C PRO A 189 9.40 0.61 -14.65
N VAL A 190 10.06 -0.55 -14.64
CA VAL A 190 11.45 -0.67 -14.20
C VAL A 190 12.26 0.23 -15.10
N SER A 191 12.54 1.44 -14.64
CA SER A 191 13.50 2.27 -15.33
C SER A 191 14.84 1.55 -15.26
N LYS A 192 15.61 1.66 -16.35
CA LYS A 192 16.94 1.07 -16.42
C LYS A 192 17.89 1.62 -15.34
N ASP A 193 17.48 2.67 -14.64
CA ASP A 193 18.25 3.45 -13.69
C ASP A 193 17.77 3.28 -12.22
N GLU A 194 16.93 2.28 -11.91
CA GLU A 194 16.62 1.96 -10.50
C GLU A 194 17.90 1.62 -9.73
N PHE A 195 18.19 2.41 -8.69
CA PHE A 195 19.26 2.11 -7.75
C PHE A 195 18.99 0.74 -7.13
N PRO A 196 19.92 -0.22 -7.26
CA PRO A 196 19.64 -1.57 -6.83
C PRO A 196 19.56 -1.61 -5.30
N ILE A 197 18.59 -2.36 -4.77
CA ILE A 197 18.41 -2.46 -3.32
C ILE A 197 19.68 -3.08 -2.72
N THR A 198 20.30 -2.39 -1.76
CA THR A 198 21.56 -2.79 -1.10
C THR A 198 21.37 -3.31 0.32
N TYR A 199 20.13 -3.42 0.79
CA TYR A 199 19.78 -3.79 2.16
C TYR A 199 20.28 -5.20 2.55
N ASN A 200 21.07 -5.29 3.62
CA ASN A 200 21.51 -6.58 4.14
C ASN A 200 20.43 -7.22 5.01
N ILE A 201 19.80 -8.26 4.47
CA ILE A 201 18.78 -9.08 5.14
C ILE A 201 19.32 -9.62 6.48
N ARG A 202 18.62 -9.28 7.57
CA ARG A 202 19.10 -9.49 8.95
C ARG A 202 18.61 -10.78 9.58
N ASN A 203 17.50 -11.34 9.10
CA ASN A 203 16.92 -12.54 9.68
C ASN A 203 16.56 -13.58 8.60
N LYS A 204 16.39 -14.83 9.03
CA LYS A 204 15.90 -15.88 8.13
C LYS A 204 14.41 -15.64 7.83
N CYS A 205 14.00 -15.98 6.61
CA CYS A 205 12.65 -15.73 6.12
C CYS A 205 11.58 -16.43 6.99
N ASP A 206 11.86 -17.63 7.50
CA ASP A 206 10.94 -18.36 8.37
C ASP A 206 10.70 -17.68 9.72
N THR A 207 11.74 -17.10 10.32
CA THR A 207 11.61 -16.29 11.53
C THR A 207 10.75 -15.06 11.26
N VAL A 208 11.02 -14.37 10.15
CA VAL A 208 10.34 -13.11 9.79
C VAL A 208 8.87 -13.35 9.48
N LEU A 209 8.56 -14.38 8.69
CA LEU A 209 7.17 -14.72 8.34
C LEU A 209 6.36 -15.20 9.55
N LYS A 210 6.98 -15.84 10.56
CA LYS A 210 6.27 -16.14 11.82
C LYS A 210 5.81 -14.89 12.55
N VAL A 211 6.65 -13.85 12.59
CA VAL A 211 6.28 -12.55 13.18
C VAL A 211 5.19 -11.89 12.35
N LEU A 212 5.31 -11.95 11.02
CA LEU A 212 4.32 -11.40 10.10
C LEU A 212 2.93 -12.01 10.31
N GLU A 213 2.84 -13.33 10.50
CA GLU A 213 1.56 -14.01 10.76
C GLU A 213 0.92 -13.58 12.08
N ILE A 214 1.73 -13.27 13.11
CA ILE A 214 1.22 -12.75 14.38
C ILE A 214 0.69 -11.33 14.21
N ILE A 215 1.41 -10.47 13.49
CA ILE A 215 0.93 -9.12 13.15
C ILE A 215 -0.38 -9.22 12.36
N ARG A 216 -0.46 -10.15 11.40
CA ARG A 216 -1.66 -10.40 10.59
C ARG A 216 -2.90 -10.72 11.43
N THR A 217 -2.76 -11.44 12.55
CA THR A 217 -3.91 -11.73 13.44
C THR A 217 -4.58 -10.49 14.03
N GLN A 218 -3.89 -9.35 14.05
CA GLN A 218 -4.44 -8.08 14.55
C GLN A 218 -5.17 -7.29 13.45
N GLY A 219 -5.11 -7.73 12.19
CA GLY A 219 -5.76 -7.05 11.07
C GLY A 219 -5.21 -5.65 10.82
N THR A 220 -6.09 -4.72 10.44
CA THR A 220 -5.77 -3.31 10.19
C THR A 220 -5.59 -2.48 11.45
N ARG A 221 -5.94 -3.01 12.63
CA ARG A 221 -5.84 -2.28 13.91
C ARG A 221 -4.39 -2.03 14.33
N GLY A 222 -3.45 -2.80 13.78
CA GLY A 222 -2.05 -2.79 14.16
C GLY A 222 -1.79 -3.48 15.50
N ILE A 223 -0.51 -3.70 15.80
CA ILE A 223 -0.04 -4.26 17.07
C ILE A 223 1.00 -3.35 17.69
N SER A 224 0.88 -3.09 18.99
CA SER A 224 1.92 -2.35 19.70
C SER A 224 3.19 -3.19 19.79
N TYR A 225 4.33 -2.52 19.80
CA TYR A 225 5.63 -3.15 19.95
C TYR A 225 5.68 -4.03 21.22
N HIS A 226 5.14 -3.53 22.32
CA HIS A 226 5.07 -4.24 23.59
C HIS A 226 4.23 -5.53 23.49
N ASN A 227 3.06 -5.47 22.86
CA ASN A 227 2.19 -6.63 22.70
C ASN A 227 2.81 -7.67 21.76
N LEU A 228 3.51 -7.22 20.72
CA LEU A 228 4.27 -8.11 19.84
C LEU A 228 5.39 -8.82 20.62
N MET A 229 6.12 -8.12 21.48
CA MET A 229 7.14 -8.71 22.35
C MET A 229 6.58 -9.82 23.25
N ILE A 230 5.45 -9.55 23.92
CA ILE A 230 4.77 -10.52 24.79
C ILE A 230 4.35 -11.76 23.99
N SER A 231 3.76 -11.54 22.81
CA SER A 231 3.22 -12.62 21.97
C SER A 231 4.31 -13.56 21.45
N ILE A 232 5.48 -13.01 21.11
CA ILE A 232 6.56 -13.77 20.44
C ILE A 232 7.62 -14.28 21.43
N LYS A 233 7.70 -13.70 22.63
CA LYS A 233 8.71 -14.02 23.64
C LYS A 233 10.15 -13.88 23.12
N LEU A 234 10.38 -12.87 22.28
CA LEU A 234 11.71 -12.53 21.75
C LEU A 234 12.24 -11.23 22.36
N PRO A 235 13.57 -11.08 22.49
CA PRO A 235 14.17 -9.83 22.94
C PRO A 235 13.84 -8.67 22.00
N ARG A 236 13.72 -7.46 22.55
CA ARG A 236 13.47 -6.21 21.79
C ARG A 236 14.39 -6.07 20.57
N LYS A 237 15.70 -6.20 20.76
CA LYS A 237 16.69 -6.11 19.65
C LYS A 237 16.41 -7.09 18.51
N THR A 238 15.91 -8.28 18.82
CA THR A 238 15.54 -9.28 17.80
C THR A 238 14.28 -8.85 17.05
N ILE A 239 13.28 -8.30 17.74
CA ILE A 239 12.06 -7.78 17.10
C ILE A 239 12.38 -6.56 16.23
N GLU A 240 13.18 -5.61 16.70
CA GLU A 240 13.68 -4.47 15.91
C GLU A 240 14.39 -4.93 14.64
N SER A 241 15.22 -5.96 14.73
CA SER A 241 15.89 -6.56 13.58
C SER A 241 14.89 -7.15 12.58
N ILE A 242 13.87 -7.86 13.06
CA ILE A 242 12.83 -8.49 12.22
C ILE A 242 11.95 -7.44 11.56
N LEU A 243 11.50 -6.43 12.32
CA LEU A 243 10.71 -5.33 11.78
C LEU A 243 11.50 -4.54 10.74
N SER A 244 12.82 -4.40 10.91
CA SER A 244 13.67 -3.81 9.88
C SER A 244 13.59 -4.58 8.55
N ASP A 245 13.62 -5.92 8.58
CA ASP A 245 13.43 -6.72 7.36
C ASP A 245 12.01 -6.49 6.79
N LEU A 246 10.98 -6.61 7.63
CA LEU A 246 9.58 -6.47 7.19
C LEU A 246 9.28 -5.10 6.56
N THR A 247 9.79 -4.01 7.15
CA THR A 247 9.62 -2.66 6.61
C THR A 247 10.44 -2.44 5.35
N HIS A 248 11.67 -2.96 5.25
CA HIS A 248 12.44 -2.86 4.00
C HIS A 248 11.78 -3.61 2.84
N PHE A 249 11.07 -4.70 3.14
CA PHE A 249 10.26 -5.40 2.15
C PHE A 249 8.85 -4.84 2.02
N GLY A 250 8.49 -3.72 2.64
CA GLY A 250 7.17 -3.10 2.50
C GLY A 250 6.01 -3.93 3.05
N LEU A 251 6.28 -4.96 3.86
CA LEU A 251 5.26 -5.86 4.41
C LEU A 251 4.52 -5.25 5.61
N VAL A 252 5.18 -4.34 6.34
CA VAL A 252 4.62 -3.63 7.50
C VAL A 252 5.12 -2.19 7.56
N SER A 253 4.30 -1.32 8.15
CA SER A 253 4.67 0.05 8.54
C SER A 253 4.76 0.15 10.06
N VAL A 254 5.68 0.98 10.57
CA VAL A 254 5.85 1.22 12.00
C VAL A 254 5.68 2.72 12.27
N GLN A 255 4.71 3.08 13.11
CA GLN A 255 4.42 4.48 13.49
C GLN A 255 4.04 4.54 14.97
N ASN A 256 4.68 5.42 15.74
CA ASN A 256 4.38 5.63 17.17
C ASN A 256 4.32 4.32 17.99
N GLU A 257 5.33 3.46 17.82
CA GLU A 257 5.42 2.11 18.42
C GLU A 257 4.27 1.15 18.06
N GLN A 258 3.42 1.51 17.10
CA GLN A 258 2.42 0.64 16.50
C GLN A 258 2.92 0.09 15.18
N ILE A 259 2.61 -1.17 14.91
CA ILE A 259 3.05 -1.91 13.74
C ILE A 259 1.81 -2.30 12.96
N TYR A 260 1.72 -1.85 11.71
CA TYR A 260 0.57 -2.05 10.85
C TYR A 260 0.95 -2.93 9.67
N MET A 261 0.15 -3.96 9.41
CA MET A 261 0.22 -4.68 8.15
C MET A 261 -0.64 -3.94 7.12
N LEU A 262 -0.17 -3.83 5.88
CA LEU A 262 -0.97 -3.26 4.80
C LEU A 262 -2.16 -4.19 4.51
N SER A 263 -3.35 -3.60 4.33
CA SER A 263 -4.64 -4.33 4.30
C SER A 263 -4.68 -5.44 3.25
N TYR A 264 -4.06 -5.22 2.09
CA TYR A 264 -4.01 -6.21 1.01
C TYR A 264 -3.24 -7.48 1.39
N PHE A 265 -2.23 -7.41 2.27
CA PHE A 265 -1.54 -8.61 2.76
C PHE A 265 -2.37 -9.47 3.70
N LEU A 266 -3.46 -8.93 4.28
CA LEU A 266 -4.33 -9.69 5.18
C LEU A 266 -5.01 -10.87 4.49
N ASN A 267 -5.23 -10.76 3.17
CA ASN A 267 -5.88 -11.80 2.36
C ASN A 267 -4.88 -12.63 1.55
N TYR A 268 -3.61 -12.24 1.53
CA TYR A 268 -2.60 -12.97 0.76
C TYR A 268 -2.31 -14.32 1.40
N ASP A 269 -2.31 -15.36 0.58
CA ASP A 269 -1.67 -16.62 0.97
C ASP A 269 -0.14 -16.50 0.89
N ARG A 270 0.58 -17.54 1.31
CA ARG A 270 2.04 -17.54 1.27
C ARG A 270 2.63 -17.48 -0.13
N ASN A 271 1.91 -17.93 -1.16
CA ASN A 271 2.39 -17.83 -2.54
C ASN A 271 2.32 -16.38 -3.02
N HIS A 272 1.25 -15.66 -2.72
CA HIS A 272 1.11 -14.24 -3.04
C HIS A 272 2.17 -13.41 -2.30
N ILE A 273 2.40 -13.70 -1.00
CA ILE A 273 3.51 -13.06 -0.25
C ILE A 273 4.87 -13.39 -0.90
N ALA A 274 5.08 -14.64 -1.33
CA ALA A 274 6.31 -15.06 -1.99
C ALA A 274 6.52 -14.35 -3.33
N ASP A 275 5.46 -14.14 -4.13
CA ASP A 275 5.53 -13.40 -5.39
C ASP A 275 5.89 -11.94 -5.17
N TYR A 276 5.24 -11.29 -4.22
CA TYR A 276 5.52 -9.91 -3.85
C TYR A 276 6.97 -9.74 -3.39
N ILE A 277 7.46 -10.60 -2.49
CA ILE A 277 8.87 -10.53 -2.05
C ILE A 277 9.82 -10.85 -3.22
N ALA A 278 9.43 -11.74 -4.14
CA ALA A 278 10.23 -12.06 -5.32
C ALA A 278 10.42 -10.84 -6.23
N SER A 279 9.39 -10.02 -6.43
CA SER A 279 9.49 -8.80 -7.26
C SER A 279 10.50 -7.82 -6.67
N ILE A 280 10.48 -7.64 -5.34
CA ILE A 280 11.47 -6.80 -4.62
C ILE A 280 12.88 -7.41 -4.71
N LEU A 281 13.02 -8.71 -4.41
CA LEU A 281 14.34 -9.35 -4.41
C LEU A 281 15.00 -9.40 -5.79
N LYS A 282 14.24 -9.40 -6.89
CA LYS A 282 14.80 -9.27 -8.24
C LYS A 282 15.52 -7.94 -8.47
N LYS A 283 15.11 -6.88 -7.76
CA LYS A 283 15.76 -5.55 -7.77
C LYS A 283 16.98 -5.46 -6.85
N HIS A 284 17.18 -6.44 -5.98
CA HIS A 284 18.29 -6.47 -5.02
C HIS A 284 19.63 -6.78 -5.69
N ILE A 285 20.66 -5.97 -5.42
CA ILE A 285 21.98 -6.04 -6.10
C ILE A 285 22.60 -7.44 -6.03
N ARG A 286 22.50 -8.10 -4.87
CA ARG A 286 23.07 -9.44 -4.69
C ARG A 286 22.30 -10.52 -5.48
N THR A 287 20.97 -10.37 -5.63
CA THR A 287 20.15 -11.30 -6.42
C THR A 287 20.42 -11.12 -7.91
N GLN A 288 20.60 -9.87 -8.35
CA GLN A 288 21.00 -9.56 -9.72
C GLN A 288 22.37 -10.17 -10.05
N ASN A 289 23.35 -10.07 -9.15
CA ASN A 289 24.66 -10.69 -9.33
C ASN A 289 24.59 -12.20 -9.50
N ILE A 290 23.80 -12.89 -8.65
CA ILE A 290 23.53 -14.32 -8.82
C ILE A 290 22.88 -14.58 -10.19
N SER A 291 21.83 -13.83 -10.54
CA SER A 291 21.02 -14.07 -11.75
C SER A 291 21.78 -13.83 -13.05
N ARG A 292 22.71 -12.87 -13.08
CA ARG A 292 23.58 -12.59 -14.24
C ARG A 292 24.58 -13.71 -14.51
N GLN A 293 25.03 -14.40 -13.46
CA GLN A 293 26.10 -15.40 -13.53
C GLN A 293 25.59 -16.85 -13.44
N THR A 294 24.30 -17.05 -13.14
CA THR A 294 23.66 -18.36 -13.08
C THR A 294 22.61 -18.55 -14.17
N LYS A 295 22.62 -19.72 -14.81
CA LYS A 295 21.66 -20.13 -15.82
C LYS A 295 20.54 -20.95 -15.16
N PRO A 296 19.27 -20.78 -15.59
CA PRO A 296 18.19 -21.65 -15.15
C PRO A 296 18.49 -23.13 -15.41
N ASN A 297 17.99 -23.98 -14.51
CA ASN A 297 18.11 -25.44 -14.52
C ASN A 297 19.54 -26.00 -14.44
N LYS A 298 20.54 -25.18 -14.09
CA LYS A 298 21.90 -25.62 -13.80
C LYS A 298 22.13 -25.67 -12.27
N VAL A 299 22.81 -26.72 -11.82
CA VAL A 299 23.19 -26.90 -10.41
C VAL A 299 24.50 -26.15 -10.12
N TYR A 300 24.55 -25.50 -8.97
CA TYR A 300 25.68 -24.71 -8.48
C TYR A 300 25.98 -25.07 -7.03
N ASP A 301 27.25 -25.02 -6.63
CA ASP A 301 27.61 -25.15 -5.22
C ASP A 301 27.20 -23.88 -4.45
N LYS A 302 26.71 -24.05 -3.22
CA LYS A 302 26.28 -22.94 -2.35
C LYS A 302 27.41 -21.96 -2.10
N THR A 303 28.65 -22.43 -2.04
CA THR A 303 29.85 -21.60 -1.87
C THR A 303 30.06 -20.69 -3.08
N ASP A 304 29.87 -21.20 -4.30
CA ASP A 304 29.99 -20.39 -5.51
C ASP A 304 28.91 -19.31 -5.54
N VAL A 305 27.65 -19.68 -5.29
CA VAL A 305 26.54 -18.72 -5.25
C VAL A 305 26.72 -17.68 -4.13
N ARG A 306 27.32 -18.07 -3.00
CA ARG A 306 27.72 -17.12 -1.95
C ARG A 306 28.74 -16.13 -2.50
N ASP A 307 29.81 -16.58 -3.14
CA ASP A 307 30.88 -15.71 -3.63
C ASP A 307 30.35 -14.74 -4.73
N LEU A 308 29.31 -15.12 -5.47
CA LEU A 308 28.58 -14.21 -6.39
C LEU A 308 27.80 -13.12 -5.64
N ALA A 309 27.16 -13.47 -4.53
CA ALA A 309 26.34 -12.57 -3.74
C ALA A 309 27.17 -11.71 -2.79
N TYR A 310 28.22 -12.25 -2.18
CA TYR A 310 29.06 -11.63 -1.18
C TYR A 310 30.52 -12.02 -1.48
N PRO A 311 31.21 -11.28 -2.37
CA PRO A 311 32.59 -11.58 -2.72
C PRO A 311 33.56 -11.46 -1.53
N GLU A 312 33.19 -10.70 -0.51
CA GLU A 312 33.91 -10.60 0.75
C GLU A 312 33.93 -11.94 1.52
N ARG A 313 35.13 -12.48 1.76
CA ARG A 313 35.34 -13.78 2.43
C ARG A 313 35.44 -13.64 3.94
N ASN A 314 34.41 -13.11 4.60
CA ASN A 314 34.34 -12.98 6.06
C ASN A 314 33.13 -13.71 6.66
N GLU A 315 33.14 -13.95 7.97
CA GLU A 315 32.07 -14.73 8.64
C GLU A 315 30.72 -14.01 8.59
N SER A 316 30.71 -12.66 8.59
CA SER A 316 29.50 -11.86 8.43
C SER A 316 28.81 -12.13 7.09
N ALA A 317 29.58 -12.20 6.00
CA ALA A 317 29.08 -12.51 4.66
C ALA A 317 28.41 -13.88 4.60
N LYS A 318 28.99 -14.88 5.26
CA LYS A 318 28.40 -16.22 5.38
C LYS A 318 27.07 -16.19 6.13
N HIS A 319 26.97 -15.41 7.21
CA HIS A 319 25.71 -15.24 7.95
C HIS A 319 24.65 -14.51 7.11
N TYR A 320 25.01 -13.42 6.43
CA TYR A 320 24.08 -12.69 5.55
C TYR A 320 23.62 -13.54 4.38
N PHE A 321 24.53 -14.26 3.73
CA PHE A 321 24.17 -15.18 2.65
C PHE A 321 23.22 -16.28 3.14
N SER A 322 23.47 -16.89 4.29
CA SER A 322 22.56 -17.90 4.84
C SER A 322 21.15 -17.35 5.09
N ARG A 323 21.03 -16.08 5.49
CA ARG A 323 19.73 -15.41 5.67
C ARG A 323 19.11 -15.16 4.31
N MET A 324 19.78 -14.44 3.40
CA MET A 324 19.31 -14.17 2.04
C MET A 324 18.86 -15.44 1.30
N LEU A 325 19.63 -16.52 1.41
CA LEU A 325 19.33 -17.79 0.77
C LEU A 325 17.98 -18.36 1.23
N SER A 326 17.61 -18.19 2.51
CA SER A 326 16.29 -18.60 3.00
C SER A 326 15.14 -17.83 2.35
N TRP A 327 15.34 -16.56 2.01
CA TRP A 327 14.37 -15.72 1.29
C TRP A 327 14.30 -16.09 -0.19
N LEU A 328 15.44 -16.37 -0.83
CA LEU A 328 15.49 -16.83 -2.22
C LEU A 328 14.78 -18.18 -2.41
N TYR A 329 14.87 -19.08 -1.42
CA TYR A 329 14.11 -20.33 -1.41
C TYR A 329 12.62 -20.11 -1.24
N PHE A 330 12.23 -19.26 -0.28
CA PHE A 330 10.82 -18.96 -0.03
C PHE A 330 10.13 -18.34 -1.25
N THR A 331 10.84 -17.48 -1.98
CA THR A 331 10.35 -16.83 -3.21
C THR A 331 10.42 -17.74 -4.44
N GLY A 332 11.16 -18.84 -4.38
CA GLY A 332 11.42 -19.72 -5.51
C GLY A 332 12.37 -19.12 -6.56
N LEU A 333 13.14 -18.09 -6.20
CA LEU A 333 14.21 -17.54 -7.06
C LEU A 333 15.42 -18.48 -7.13
N LEU A 334 15.65 -19.25 -6.07
CA LEU A 334 16.55 -20.39 -6.03
C LEU A 334 15.84 -21.58 -5.37
N GLU A 335 16.36 -22.78 -5.58
CA GLU A 335 15.95 -23.97 -4.87
C GLU A 335 17.14 -24.74 -4.33
N GLU A 336 16.91 -25.46 -3.24
CA GLU A 336 17.83 -26.45 -2.72
C GLU A 336 17.78 -27.71 -3.59
N TYR A 337 18.92 -28.04 -4.21
CA TYR A 337 19.08 -29.28 -4.96
C TYR A 337 19.63 -30.40 -4.06
N SER A 338 20.63 -30.07 -3.24
CA SER A 338 21.20 -30.94 -2.21
C SER A 338 21.70 -30.10 -1.02
N ARG A 339 22.31 -30.75 -0.02
CA ARG A 339 22.82 -30.05 1.19
C ARG A 339 23.74 -28.88 0.85
N ASP A 340 24.58 -29.04 -0.17
CA ASP A 340 25.61 -28.07 -0.53
C ASP A 340 25.39 -27.46 -1.92
N GLN A 341 24.27 -27.77 -2.58
CA GLN A 341 23.99 -27.34 -3.94
C GLN A 341 22.62 -26.66 -4.09
N VAL A 342 22.56 -25.74 -5.04
CA VAL A 342 21.36 -24.99 -5.40
C VAL A 342 21.12 -25.00 -6.90
N ILE A 343 19.88 -24.78 -7.28
CA ILE A 343 19.46 -24.68 -8.68
C ILE A 343 18.60 -23.42 -8.84
N ARG A 344 18.78 -22.72 -9.96
CA ARG A 344 17.86 -21.65 -10.36
C ARG A 344 16.73 -22.30 -11.17
N PRO A 345 15.47 -22.29 -10.71
CA PRO A 345 14.41 -22.99 -11.42
C PRO A 345 14.05 -22.28 -12.74
N LEU A 346 13.60 -23.04 -13.74
CA LEU A 346 13.15 -22.50 -15.03
C LEU A 346 11.74 -21.88 -14.96
N LYS A 347 10.92 -22.41 -14.07
CA LYS A 347 9.54 -21.98 -13.80
C LYS A 347 9.41 -21.66 -12.30
N GLN A 348 8.17 -21.57 -11.83
CA GLN A 348 7.87 -21.47 -10.41
C GLN A 348 8.56 -22.58 -9.62
N GLY A 349 9.38 -22.19 -8.64
CA GLY A 349 10.09 -23.13 -7.78
C GLY A 349 9.12 -23.98 -6.94
N LYS A 350 9.39 -25.28 -6.84
CA LYS A 350 8.77 -26.23 -5.92
C LYS A 350 8.82 -25.79 -4.45
N GLN A 351 9.82 -25.02 -4.04
CA GLN A 351 9.96 -24.49 -2.67
C GLN A 351 9.23 -23.16 -2.43
N LYS A 352 8.68 -22.53 -3.47
CA LYS A 352 7.97 -21.25 -3.33
C LYS A 352 6.82 -21.36 -2.31
N GLY A 353 6.71 -20.35 -1.44
CA GLY A 353 5.70 -20.26 -0.40
C GLY A 353 5.87 -21.25 0.77
N LYS A 354 6.88 -22.13 0.73
CA LYS A 354 7.08 -23.17 1.75
C LYS A 354 8.16 -22.78 2.74
N LEU A 355 7.83 -22.85 4.03
CA LEU A 355 8.80 -22.72 5.12
C LEU A 355 9.50 -24.07 5.34
N LYS A 356 10.83 -24.05 5.46
CA LYS A 356 11.65 -25.28 5.69
C LYS A 356 11.22 -26.06 6.94
N HIS A 357 10.76 -25.37 7.97
CA HIS A 357 10.22 -25.99 9.18
C HIS A 357 8.69 -25.91 9.17
N LYS A 358 8.01 -27.04 8.93
CA LYS A 358 6.61 -27.22 9.35
C LYS A 358 6.58 -27.13 10.88
N THR A 359 6.49 -25.91 11.40
CA THR A 359 6.20 -25.72 12.82
C THR A 359 4.69 -25.92 12.92
N GLN A 360 4.24 -27.01 13.54
CA GLN A 360 2.87 -27.08 14.04
C GLN A 360 2.73 -25.86 14.96
N ALA A 361 2.04 -24.82 14.50
CA ALA A 361 1.61 -23.76 15.38
C ALA A 361 0.65 -24.44 16.37
N LYS A 362 1.09 -24.70 17.60
CA LYS A 362 0.16 -24.96 18.69
C LYS A 362 -0.73 -23.73 18.74
N GLN A 363 -2.00 -23.88 18.35
CA GLN A 363 -3.03 -22.92 18.71
C GLN A 363 -2.90 -22.70 20.21
N LEU A 364 -2.55 -21.47 20.60
CA LEU A 364 -2.68 -21.05 21.97
C LEU A 364 -4.19 -21.03 22.23
N GLU A 365 -4.68 -21.99 22.99
CA GLU A 365 -6.01 -21.90 23.61
C GLU A 365 -6.00 -20.63 24.45
N ILE A 366 -6.77 -19.64 24.02
CA ILE A 366 -7.05 -18.45 24.81
C ILE A 366 -7.92 -18.94 25.97
N PRO A 367 -7.52 -18.77 27.25
CA PRO A 367 -8.37 -19.15 28.36
C PRO A 367 -9.66 -18.35 28.27
N ASN A 368 -10.81 -19.05 28.24
CA ASN A 368 -12.11 -18.41 28.40
C ASN A 368 -12.14 -17.70 29.75
N LEU A 369 -12.09 -16.37 29.72
CA LEU A 369 -12.43 -15.53 30.87
C LEU A 369 -13.95 -15.44 30.91
N TYR A 370 -14.56 -16.31 31.71
CA TYR A 370 -15.90 -16.10 32.28
C TYR A 370 -15.78 -15.35 33.60
#